data_AF-A0A7X6YHG6-F1
#
_entry.id   AF-A0A7X6YHG6-F1
#
_cell.length_a   1.000
_cell.length_b   1.000
_cell.length_c   1.000
_cell.angle_alpha   90.00
_cell.angle_beta   90.00
_cell.angle_gamma   90.00
#
_symmetry.space_group_name_H-M   'P 1'
#
loop_
_entity.id
_entity.type
_entity.pdbx_description
1 polymer ?
#
loop_
_entity_poly.entity_id
_entity_poly.type
_entity_poly.pdbx_seq_one_letter_code
_entity_poly.pdbx_strand_id
1 'polypeptide(L)' 'MSKKKTLFKVLWIIIAVLAIASITSLIVFPQWKGIFLAGSGGFLILNILIAMFFINQNYKS' A
#
# COMPACT_ATOMS: atom_id res chain seq x y z
N MET A 1 -22.64 -5.06 -4.49
CA MET A 1 -21.56 -4.92 -3.48
C MET A 1 -21.56 -3.47 -3.01
N SER A 2 -21.55 -3.18 -1.70
CA SER A 2 -21.48 -1.78 -1.23
C SER A 2 -20.24 -1.10 -1.82
N LYS A 3 -20.37 0.14 -2.29
CA LYS A 3 -19.26 0.92 -2.90
C LYS A 3 -18.01 0.93 -2.00
N LYS A 4 -18.22 0.95 -0.68
CA LYS A 4 -17.18 0.82 0.35
C LYS A 4 -16.39 -0.48 0.22
N LYS A 5 -17.07 -1.63 0.04
CA LYS A 5 -16.41 -2.94 -0.13
C LYS A 5 -15.55 -2.99 -1.40
N THR A 6 -16.01 -2.39 -2.48
CA THR A 6 -15.22 -2.30 -3.73
C THR A 6 -13.98 -1.44 -3.53
N LEU A 7 -14.11 -0.29 -2.87
CA LEU A 7 -12.99 0.60 -2.56
C LEU A 7 -11.90 -0.10 -1.74
N PHE A 8 -12.30 -0.79 -0.67
CA PHE A 8 -11.36 -1.56 0.16
C PHE A 8 -10.68 -2.68 -0.62
N LYS A 9 -11.41 -3.37 -1.51
CA LYS A 9 -10.83 -4.42 -2.35
C LYS A 9 -9.73 -3.85 -3.27
N VAL A 10 -9.97 -2.69 -3.88
CA VAL A 10 -8.99 -2.02 -4.74
C VAL A 10 -7.76 -1.58 -3.95
N LEU A 11 -7.94 -0.96 -2.77
CA LEU A 11 -6.83 -0.54 -1.92
C LEU A 11 -5.95 -1.71 -1.47
N TRP A 12 -6.56 -2.85 -1.14
CA TRP A 12 -5.81 -4.09 -0.85
C TRP A 12 -4.99 -4.60 -2.02
N ILE A 13 -5.53 -4.54 -3.25
CA ILE A 13 -4.79 -4.92 -4.46
C ILE A 13 -3.58 -4.00 -4.65
N ILE A 14 -3.75 -2.68 -4.46
CA ILE A 14 -2.65 -1.71 -4.57
C ILE A 14 -1.57 -1.99 -3.54
N ILE A 15 -1.93 -2.28 -2.29
CA ILE A 15 -0.98 -2.66 -1.23
C ILE A 15 -0.18 -3.91 -1.65
N ALA A 16 -0.84 -4.94 -2.20
CA ALA A 16 -0.17 -6.15 -2.63
C ALA A 16 0.87 -5.88 -3.73
N VAL A 17 0.52 -5.04 -4.72
CA VAL A 17 1.45 -4.64 -5.79
C VAL A 17 2.64 -3.86 -5.24
N LEU A 18 2.41 -2.91 -4.32
CA LEU A 18 3.47 -2.13 -3.69
C LEU A 18 4.40 -3.00 -2.84
N ALA A 19 3.86 -3.98 -2.12
CA ALA A 19 4.64 -4.90 -1.30
C ALA A 19 5.58 -5.74 -2.18
N ILE A 20 5.07 -6.28 -3.29
CA ILE A 20 5.88 -7.04 -4.25
C ILE A 20 6.98 -6.14 -4.82
N ALA A 21 6.65 -4.94 -5.31
CA ALA A 21 7.62 -4.01 -5.86
C ALA A 21 8.72 -3.62 -4.85
N SER A 22 8.33 -3.43 -3.58
CA SER A 22 9.26 -3.13 -2.49
C SER A 22 10.25 -4.27 -2.26
N ILE A 23 9.77 -5.52 -2.19
CA ILE A 23 10.61 -6.70 -2.02
C ILE A 23 11.52 -6.88 -3.24
N THR A 24 10.98 -6.77 -4.45
CA THR A 24 11.75 -6.88 -5.69
C THR A 24 12.86 -5.83 -5.75
N SER A 25 12.60 -4.62 -5.26
CA SER A 25 13.62 -3.56 -5.24
C SER A 25 14.83 -3.88 -4.37
N LEU A 26 14.67 -4.66 -3.29
CA LEU A 26 15.77 -5.12 -2.44
C LEU A 26 16.66 -6.15 -3.14
N ILE A 27 16.11 -6.87 -4.11
CA ILE A 27 16.80 -7.96 -4.82
C ILE A 27 17.50 -7.43 -6.08
N VAL A 28 16.84 -6.53 -6.81
CA VAL A 28 17.30 -6.10 -8.15
C VAL A 28 18.25 -4.90 -8.10
N PHE A 29 18.08 -3.99 -7.13
CA PHE A 29 18.88 -2.76 -7.07
C PHE A 29 20.07 -2.86 -6.12
N PRO A 30 21.09 -2.00 -6.30
CA PRO A 30 22.15 -1.83 -5.31
C PRO A 30 21.56 -1.48 -3.94
N GLN A 31 22.17 -2.00 -2.86
CA GLN A 31 21.64 -1.96 -1.49
C GLN A 31 21.07 -0.59 -1.08
N TRP A 32 21.78 0.49 -1.36
CA TRP A 32 21.34 1.85 -1.02
C TRP A 32 20.03 2.26 -1.72
N LYS A 33 19.90 1.95 -3.01
CA LYS A 33 18.68 2.24 -3.78
C LYS A 33 17.54 1.30 -3.39
N GLY A 34 17.85 0.01 -3.21
CA GLY A 34 16.87 -0.99 -2.79
C GLY A 34 16.26 -0.65 -1.43
N ILE A 35 17.08 -0.28 -0.44
CA ILE A 35 16.60 0.12 0.90
C ILE A 35 15.73 1.37 0.81
N PHE A 36 16.13 2.37 0.01
CA PHE A 36 15.34 3.58 -0.17
C PHE A 36 13.97 3.30 -0.83
N LEU A 37 13.95 2.49 -1.88
CA LEU A 37 12.73 2.10 -2.58
C LEU A 37 11.82 1.21 -1.72
N ALA A 38 12.38 0.25 -0.98
CA ALA A 38 11.61 -0.57 -0.06
C ALA A 38 11.06 0.24 1.12
N GLY A 39 11.84 1.18 1.67
CA GLY A 39 11.40 2.07 2.73
C GLY A 39 10.28 3.02 2.29
N SER A 40 10.42 3.62 1.10
CA SER A 40 9.37 4.46 0.52
C SER A 40 8.10 3.66 0.18
N GLY A 41 8.24 2.44 -0.33
CA GLY A 41 7.12 1.51 -0.55
C GLY A 41 6.40 1.15 0.76
N GLY A 42 7.14 0.86 1.83
CA GLY A 42 6.59 0.63 3.17
C GLY A 42 5.84 1.86 3.71
N PHE A 43 6.39 3.06 3.52
CA PHE A 43 5.74 4.31 3.90
C PHE A 43 4.43 4.56 3.14
N LEU A 44 4.39 4.23 1.85
CA LEU A 44 3.16 4.30 1.04
C LEU A 44 2.10 3.31 1.51
N ILE A 45 2.49 2.07 1.83
CA ILE A 45 1.57 1.06 2.38
C ILE A 45 0.97 1.54 3.70
N LEU A 46 1.79 2.06 4.62
CA LEU A 46 1.33 2.65 5.88
C LEU A 46 0.33 3.78 5.65
N ASN A 47 0.61 4.68 4.72
CA ASN A 47 -0.32 5.76 4.36
C ASN A 47 -1.66 5.23 3.86
N ILE A 48 -1.65 4.22 3.00
CA ILE A 48 -2.88 3.61 2.48
C ILE A 48 -3.68 2.96 3.62
N LEU A 49 -3.02 2.27 4.55
CA LEU A 49 -3.69 1.66 5.71
C LEU A 49 -4.34 2.72 6.62
N ILE A 50 -3.64 3.83 6.86
CA ILE A 50 -4.19 4.96 7.62
C ILE A 50 -5.38 5.58 6.88
N ALA A 51 -5.28 5.79 5.57
CA ALA A 51 -6.39 6.28 4.75
C ALA A 51 -7.59 5.32 4.80
N MET A 52 -7.37 4.01 4.71
CA MET A 52 -8.40 3.00 4.86
C MET A 52 -9.09 3.08 6.23
N PHE A 53 -8.33 3.30 7.31
CA PHE A 53 -8.90 3.49 8.64
C PHE A 53 -9.84 4.71 8.70
N PHE A 54 -9.39 5.86 8.17
CA PHE A 54 -10.21 7.06 8.11
C PHE A 54 -11.45 6.90 7.22
N ILE A 55 -11.33 6.21 6.07
CA ILE A 55 -12.46 5.88 5.21
C ILE A 55 -13.42 4.95 5.97
N ASN A 56 -12.92 3.98 6.74
CA ASN A 56 -13.81 3.09 7.49
C ASN A 56 -14.67 3.86 8.51
N GLN A 57 -14.05 4.81 9.21
CA GLN A 57 -14.65 5.65 10.25
C GLN A 57 -15.63 6.69 9.68
N ASN A 58 -15.29 7.34 8.55
CA ASN A 58 -16.01 8.52 8.08
C ASN A 58 -16.90 8.27 6.86
N TYR A 59 -16.75 7.14 6.16
CA TYR A 59 -17.56 6.84 4.99
C TYR A 59 -18.96 6.39 5.44
N LYS A 60 -19.88 7.36 5.54
CA LYS A 60 -21.31 7.12 5.77
C LYS A 60 -21.84 6.26 4.61
N SER A 61 -22.46 5.13 4.96
CA SER A 61 -22.99 4.16 4.00
C SER A 61 -24.24 4.67 3.29
#